data_AF-A0A4Q9N0M7-F1
#
_entry.id   AF-A0A4Q9N0M7-F1
#
_cell.length_a   1.000
_cell.length_b   1.000
_cell.length_c   1.000
_cell.angle_alpha   90.00
_cell.angle_beta   90.00
_cell.angle_gamma   90.00
#
_symmetry.space_group_name_H-M   'P 1'
#
loop_
_entity.id
_entity.type
_entity.pdbx_description
1 polymer ?
#
loop_
_entity_poly.entity_id
_entity_poly.type
_entity_poly.pdbx_seq_one_letter_code
_entity_poly.pdbx_strand_id
1 'polypeptide(L)'
;MTVLIVALQVSISSLQRLLLDASPKHRYKSKPTMAEFIRPAPSNGMAPSSWFILLFALSAISVGVRAVPAPHTLTARQDAIIPLPPAEIAAFKPYTWYASTANCNPSSTKAWNCGENCDANYDGYVGYDPTLNVVVVGHQGTDVSKIIPVLIDLDIPLVQLDAELFPGVDPSVRVHQGFAGTQSRSAPGVLAAVEEALSLYPTKNVTVVGHSLGAAIALLDAVYLPLHLPSDVNVRYIGYASPRVGDQAWANYVDSLHMNITRINNKEDPVPVLPPIEIFGYHHASGEVHIRDYDVWVSCPGQDNPSDQCSTGAVNITTFDAAQHPGPYDGVTIQC
;
A
#
# COMPACT_ATOMS: atom_id res chain seq x y z
N MET A 1 -36.09 13.56 2.18
CA MET A 1 -35.33 13.20 3.40
C MET A 1 -33.94 13.79 3.23
N THR A 2 -33.62 14.82 3.99
CA THR A 2 -32.32 15.48 3.96
C THR A 2 -31.39 14.64 4.83
N VAL A 3 -30.39 13.99 4.22
CA VAL A 3 -29.32 13.29 4.93
C VAL A 3 -28.52 14.34 5.69
N LEU A 4 -28.37 14.17 7.00
CA LEU A 4 -27.52 15.02 7.83
C LEU A 4 -26.07 14.58 7.56
N ILE A 5 -25.30 15.45 6.89
CA ILE A 5 -23.94 15.17 6.44
C ILE A 5 -22.96 15.58 7.53
N VAL A 6 -22.23 14.61 8.09
CA VAL A 6 -21.07 14.89 8.93
C VAL A 6 -19.87 15.09 8.02
N ALA A 7 -19.81 16.26 7.38
CA ALA A 7 -18.60 16.71 6.72
C ALA A 7 -17.61 17.19 7.80
N LEU A 8 -16.99 16.26 8.51
CA LEU A 8 -15.79 16.56 9.30
C LEU A 8 -14.67 16.86 8.31
N GLN A 9 -14.56 18.14 7.98
CA GLN A 9 -13.57 18.69 7.08
C GLN A 9 -12.20 18.66 7.78
N VAL A 10 -11.57 17.49 7.85
CA VAL A 10 -10.12 17.42 8.07
C VAL A 10 -9.47 17.76 6.74
N SER A 11 -9.35 19.06 6.47
CA SER A 11 -8.75 19.57 5.25
C SER A 11 -7.28 19.13 5.17
N ILE A 12 -7.04 18.04 4.43
CA ILE A 12 -5.69 17.51 4.16
C ILE A 12 -4.79 18.57 3.49
N SER A 13 -5.35 19.61 2.87
CA SER A 13 -4.58 20.70 2.25
C SER A 13 -3.70 21.51 3.23
N SER A 14 -4.11 21.66 4.50
CA SER A 14 -3.25 22.26 5.55
C SER A 14 -2.25 21.24 6.12
N LEU A 15 -2.55 19.95 5.98
CA LEU A 15 -1.78 18.81 6.52
C LEU A 15 -0.70 18.31 5.55
N GLN A 16 -0.90 18.46 4.24
CA GLN A 16 0.06 18.17 3.16
C GLN A 16 1.30 19.07 3.23
N ARG A 17 1.18 20.30 3.74
CA ARG A 17 2.36 21.14 4.00
C ARG A 17 3.29 20.49 5.01
N LEU A 18 2.82 19.71 5.98
CA LEU A 18 3.67 19.06 6.98
C LEU A 18 4.33 17.77 6.48
N LEU A 19 3.71 17.00 5.58
CA LEU A 19 4.40 15.90 4.89
C LEU A 19 5.53 16.40 3.97
N LEU A 20 5.38 17.61 3.42
CA LEU A 20 6.41 18.26 2.58
C LEU A 20 7.39 19.15 3.39
N ASP A 21 6.98 19.76 4.51
CA ASP A 21 7.83 20.61 5.40
C ASP A 21 8.53 19.80 6.51
N ALA A 22 8.17 18.53 6.75
CA ALA A 22 8.94 17.63 7.61
C ALA A 22 10.30 17.26 7.01
N SER A 23 10.49 17.47 5.70
CA SER A 23 11.82 17.47 5.07
C SER A 23 12.59 18.72 5.55
N PRO A 24 13.70 18.57 6.29
CA PRO A 24 14.43 19.71 6.81
C PRO A 24 14.93 20.58 5.66
N LYS A 25 14.53 21.86 5.63
CA LYS A 25 15.13 22.90 4.79
C LYS A 25 16.60 23.10 5.18
N HIS A 26 17.49 22.20 4.76
CA HIS A 26 18.92 22.38 4.91
C HIS A 26 19.66 22.08 3.60
N ARG A 27 19.98 23.18 2.90
CA ARG A 27 21.09 23.39 1.95
C ARG A 27 21.70 22.11 1.38
N TYR A 28 21.18 21.65 0.24
CA TYR A 28 21.90 20.69 -0.60
C TYR A 28 23.05 21.41 -1.32
N LYS A 29 24.25 21.37 -0.74
CA LYS A 29 25.46 21.34 -1.57
C LYS A 29 25.45 19.98 -2.26
N SER A 30 25.40 20.01 -3.60
CA SER A 30 25.53 18.89 -4.54
C SER A 30 26.24 17.68 -3.94
N LYS A 31 25.48 16.63 -3.63
CA LYS A 31 25.95 15.26 -3.42
C LYS A 31 25.24 14.32 -4.40
N PRO A 32 25.87 13.21 -4.77
CA PRO A 32 25.58 12.55 -6.04
C PRO A 32 24.33 11.69 -5.98
N THR A 33 23.65 11.61 -7.12
CA THR A 33 22.48 10.77 -7.37
C THR A 33 22.84 9.29 -7.45
N MET A 34 21.86 8.42 -7.18
CA MET A 34 21.87 6.93 -7.24
C MET A 34 22.56 6.29 -8.46
N ALA A 35 22.85 7.04 -9.53
CA ALA A 35 23.61 6.60 -10.69
C ALA A 35 25.11 6.30 -10.42
N GLU A 36 25.67 6.63 -9.25
CA GLU A 36 27.10 6.42 -8.97
C GLU A 36 27.45 5.11 -8.23
N PHE A 37 26.46 4.35 -7.74
CA PHE A 37 26.73 3.10 -6.99
C PHE A 37 26.87 1.84 -7.87
N ILE A 38 26.65 1.96 -9.18
CA ILE A 38 26.76 0.85 -10.14
C ILE A 38 27.84 1.17 -11.16
N ARG A 39 29.12 1.16 -10.74
CA ARG A 39 30.25 1.03 -11.67
C ARG A 39 31.00 -0.26 -11.35
N PRO A 40 31.22 -1.16 -12.33
CA PRO A 40 32.09 -2.30 -12.13
C PRO A 40 33.54 -1.82 -11.98
N ALA A 41 34.26 -2.38 -11.01
CA ALA A 41 35.67 -2.09 -10.76
C ALA A 41 36.53 -2.43 -12.00
N PRO A 42 37.56 -1.65 -12.33
CA PRO A 42 38.43 -1.93 -13.47
C PRO A 42 39.33 -3.14 -13.17
N SER A 43 39.38 -4.07 -14.12
CA SER A 43 40.29 -5.20 -14.14
C SER A 43 41.73 -4.72 -14.35
N ASN A 44 42.57 -4.80 -13.32
CA ASN A 44 44.01 -4.63 -13.48
C ASN A 44 44.63 -5.92 -14.01
N GLY A 45 45.18 -5.84 -15.23
CA GLY A 45 46.01 -6.88 -15.80
C GLY A 45 47.39 -6.93 -15.15
N MET A 46 47.89 -8.15 -14.94
CA MET A 46 49.33 -8.43 -14.76
C MET A 46 49.71 -9.59 -15.67
N ALA A 47 50.81 -9.37 -16.41
CA ALA A 47 51.40 -10.23 -17.43
C ALA A 47 52.52 -11.13 -16.82
N PRO A 48 53.10 -12.08 -17.59
CA PRO A 48 53.53 -13.41 -17.10
C PRO A 48 55.04 -13.58 -16.84
N SER A 49 55.40 -14.62 -16.07
CA SER A 49 56.68 -15.38 -16.07
C SER A 49 56.69 -16.30 -14.84
N SER A 50 57.37 -17.43 -14.71
CA SER A 50 58.04 -18.41 -15.57
C SER A 50 58.36 -19.60 -14.63
N TRP A 51 57.88 -20.80 -14.97
CA TRP A 51 58.46 -22.13 -14.74
C TRP A 51 59.36 -22.37 -13.51
N PHE A 52 58.96 -23.29 -12.61
CA PHE A 52 59.79 -24.44 -12.21
C PHE A 52 58.95 -25.56 -11.57
N ILE A 53 59.40 -26.77 -11.88
CA ILE A 53 58.82 -28.10 -11.68
C ILE A 53 58.97 -28.56 -10.21
N LEU A 54 57.96 -29.24 -9.65
CA LEU A 54 58.17 -30.38 -8.74
C LEU A 54 56.92 -31.27 -8.65
N LEU A 55 57.14 -32.53 -9.00
CA LEU A 55 56.19 -33.64 -9.07
C LEU A 55 56.03 -34.36 -7.72
N PHE A 56 54.92 -35.10 -7.63
CA PHE A 56 54.61 -36.26 -6.78
C PHE A 56 54.26 -36.02 -5.30
N ALA A 57 52.97 -36.20 -4.97
CA ALA A 57 52.51 -37.39 -4.23
C ALA A 57 50.98 -37.51 -4.30
N LEU A 58 50.49 -38.52 -5.01
CA LEU A 58 49.15 -39.07 -4.78
C LEU A 58 49.18 -39.87 -3.48
N SER A 59 48.34 -39.50 -2.52
CA SER A 59 47.85 -40.43 -1.50
C SER A 59 46.33 -40.29 -1.43
N ALA A 60 45.68 -41.40 -1.74
CA ALA A 60 44.24 -41.56 -1.73
C ALA A 60 43.70 -41.41 -0.30
N ILE A 61 42.81 -40.44 -0.10
CA ILE A 61 41.88 -40.45 1.02
C ILE A 61 40.48 -40.56 0.41
N SER A 62 40.01 -41.80 0.33
CA SER A 62 38.62 -42.13 0.03
C SER A 62 37.74 -41.70 1.22
N VAL A 63 37.26 -40.46 1.20
CA VAL A 63 36.16 -40.02 2.06
C VAL A 63 34.88 -40.49 1.39
N GLY A 64 34.18 -41.41 2.05
CA GLY A 64 32.86 -41.87 1.61
C GLY A 64 31.92 -40.68 1.46
N VAL A 65 31.42 -40.48 0.25
CA VAL A 65 30.30 -39.59 -0.02
C VAL A 65 29.08 -40.20 0.68
N ARG A 66 28.80 -39.75 1.91
CA ARG A 66 27.44 -39.83 2.42
C ARG A 66 26.63 -38.86 1.59
N ALA A 67 25.72 -39.37 0.77
CA ALA A 67 24.66 -38.56 0.19
C ALA A 67 23.93 -37.89 1.35
N VAL A 68 24.20 -36.61 1.57
CA VAL A 68 23.33 -35.75 2.35
C VAL A 68 22.05 -35.68 1.50
N PRO A 69 20.89 -36.14 2.00
CA PRO A 69 19.65 -35.91 1.26
C PRO A 69 19.58 -34.41 0.99
N ALA A 70 19.40 -34.03 -0.27
CA ALA A 70 19.18 -32.64 -0.62
C ALA A 70 18.14 -32.11 0.37
N PRO A 71 18.35 -30.93 0.99
CA PRO A 71 17.29 -30.32 1.76
C PRO A 71 16.09 -30.30 0.84
N HIS A 72 15.01 -30.97 1.25
CA HIS A 72 13.73 -30.78 0.61
C HIS A 72 13.50 -29.27 0.69
N THR A 73 13.78 -28.55 -0.40
CA THR A 73 13.11 -27.31 -0.67
C THR A 73 11.65 -27.72 -0.67
N LEU A 74 11.02 -27.54 0.48
CA LEU A 74 9.59 -27.34 0.55
C LEU A 74 9.37 -26.21 -0.44
N THR A 75 9.04 -26.59 -1.67
CA THR A 75 8.42 -25.66 -2.60
C THR A 75 7.15 -25.35 -1.85
N ALA A 76 7.12 -24.21 -1.14
CA ALA A 76 5.88 -23.63 -0.70
C ALA A 76 4.97 -23.76 -1.91
N ARG A 77 3.83 -24.44 -1.78
CA ARG A 77 2.81 -24.37 -2.81
C ARG A 77 2.65 -22.87 -3.06
N GLN A 78 3.14 -22.38 -4.20
CA GLN A 78 2.74 -21.08 -4.66
C GLN A 78 1.25 -21.26 -4.88
N ASP A 79 0.46 -20.72 -3.96
CA ASP A 79 -0.97 -20.64 -4.17
C ASP A 79 -1.19 -20.05 -5.57
N ALA A 80 -2.13 -20.63 -6.30
CA ALA A 80 -2.29 -20.30 -7.71
C ALA A 80 -2.73 -18.83 -7.83
N ILE A 81 -2.15 -18.13 -8.80
CA ILE A 81 -2.66 -16.82 -9.23
C ILE A 81 -3.92 -17.08 -10.05
N ILE A 82 -5.04 -16.56 -9.58
CA ILE A 82 -6.38 -16.90 -10.10
C ILE A 82 -7.02 -15.65 -10.70
N PRO A 83 -7.52 -15.69 -11.95
CA PRO A 83 -8.32 -14.61 -12.51
C PRO A 83 -9.60 -14.37 -11.71
N LEU A 84 -9.94 -13.10 -11.47
CA LEU A 84 -11.18 -12.74 -10.78
C LEU A 84 -12.40 -12.89 -11.72
N PRO A 85 -13.54 -13.36 -11.21
CA PRO A 85 -14.77 -13.39 -11.98
C PRO A 85 -15.32 -11.96 -12.22
N PRO A 86 -15.99 -11.70 -13.36
CA PRO A 86 -16.50 -10.36 -13.67
C PRO A 86 -17.42 -9.74 -12.61
N ALA A 87 -18.21 -10.55 -11.91
CA ALA A 87 -19.09 -10.08 -10.86
C ALA A 87 -18.33 -9.53 -9.64
N GLU A 88 -17.17 -10.11 -9.32
CA GLU A 88 -16.32 -9.62 -8.24
C GLU A 88 -15.63 -8.31 -8.62
N ILE A 89 -15.15 -8.22 -9.87
CA ILE A 89 -14.59 -6.98 -10.43
C ILE A 89 -15.62 -5.84 -10.37
N ALA A 90 -16.83 -6.10 -10.86
CA ALA A 90 -17.92 -5.12 -10.86
C ALA A 90 -18.34 -4.67 -9.45
N ALA A 91 -18.17 -5.53 -8.43
CA ALA A 91 -18.47 -5.18 -7.05
C ALA A 91 -17.50 -4.14 -6.46
N PHE A 92 -16.31 -3.94 -7.05
CA PHE A 92 -15.38 -2.89 -6.62
C PHE A 92 -15.74 -1.51 -7.17
N LYS A 93 -16.46 -1.44 -8.29
CA LYS A 93 -16.72 -0.19 -9.02
C LYS A 93 -17.32 0.94 -8.17
N PRO A 94 -18.33 0.70 -7.30
CA PRO A 94 -18.84 1.76 -6.41
C PRO A 94 -17.75 2.30 -5.48
N TYR A 95 -16.92 1.42 -4.91
CA TYR A 95 -15.81 1.81 -4.04
C TYR A 95 -14.69 2.54 -4.79
N THR A 96 -14.51 2.24 -6.08
CA THR A 96 -13.60 2.99 -6.96
C THR A 96 -14.07 4.42 -7.13
N TRP A 97 -15.37 4.64 -7.34
CA TRP A 97 -15.94 5.97 -7.39
C TRP A 97 -15.80 6.69 -6.04
N TYR A 98 -16.04 6.03 -4.91
CA TYR A 98 -15.81 6.64 -3.59
C TYR A 98 -14.35 7.07 -3.38
N ALA A 99 -13.39 6.24 -3.80
CA ALA A 99 -11.97 6.61 -3.78
C ALA A 99 -11.67 7.80 -4.71
N SER A 100 -12.35 7.91 -5.86
CA SER A 100 -12.25 9.07 -6.76
C SER A 100 -12.85 10.34 -6.15
N THR A 101 -14.04 10.28 -5.56
CA THR A 101 -14.67 11.39 -4.85
C THR A 101 -13.80 11.91 -3.72
N ALA A 102 -13.13 11.03 -2.97
CA ALA A 102 -12.23 11.44 -1.91
C ALA A 102 -11.06 12.32 -2.42
N ASN A 103 -10.71 12.23 -3.71
CA ASN A 103 -9.68 13.07 -4.33
C ASN A 103 -10.17 14.46 -4.77
N CYS A 104 -11.49 14.69 -4.80
CA CYS A 104 -12.08 15.97 -5.17
C CYS A 104 -11.83 17.08 -4.15
N ASN A 105 -11.92 18.33 -4.63
CA ASN A 105 -11.76 19.49 -3.78
C ASN A 105 -12.73 19.41 -2.58
N PRO A 106 -12.25 19.60 -1.34
CA PRO A 106 -13.10 19.49 -0.15
C PRO A 106 -14.32 20.40 -0.15
N SER A 107 -14.27 21.55 -0.83
CA SER A 107 -15.43 22.43 -0.99
C SER A 107 -16.47 21.84 -1.93
N SER A 108 -16.04 21.12 -2.98
CA SER A 108 -16.92 20.48 -3.95
C SER A 108 -17.56 19.20 -3.41
N THR A 109 -16.79 18.38 -2.68
CA THR A 109 -17.32 17.19 -2.00
C THR A 109 -18.28 17.57 -0.89
N LYS A 110 -17.96 18.61 -0.09
CA LYS A 110 -18.86 19.12 0.95
C LYS A 110 -20.16 19.69 0.38
N ALA A 111 -20.12 20.25 -0.83
CA ALA A 111 -21.31 20.74 -1.54
C ALA A 111 -21.95 19.68 -2.44
N TRP A 112 -21.40 18.46 -2.46
CA TRP A 112 -21.76 17.35 -3.34
C TRP A 112 -21.94 17.73 -4.81
N ASN A 113 -21.02 18.53 -5.36
CA ASN A 113 -21.06 19.05 -6.73
C ASN A 113 -19.81 18.72 -7.55
N CYS A 114 -19.16 17.59 -7.25
CA CYS A 114 -17.91 17.15 -7.86
C CYS A 114 -18.06 16.38 -9.19
N GLY A 115 -19.15 16.61 -9.92
CA GLY A 115 -19.42 16.00 -11.22
C GLY A 115 -19.67 14.49 -11.14
N GLU A 116 -19.19 13.75 -12.14
CA GLU A 116 -19.41 12.30 -12.30
C GLU A 116 -19.06 11.50 -11.04
N ASN A 117 -17.99 11.90 -10.32
CA ASN A 117 -17.60 11.30 -9.05
C ASN A 117 -18.72 11.38 -7.99
N CYS A 118 -19.37 12.55 -7.87
CA CYS A 118 -20.47 12.75 -6.94
C CYS A 118 -21.79 12.13 -7.46
N ASP A 119 -22.02 12.18 -8.77
CA ASP A 119 -23.22 11.60 -9.41
C ASP A 119 -23.24 10.06 -9.30
N ALA A 120 -22.05 9.43 -9.25
CA ALA A 120 -21.90 7.99 -9.12
C ALA A 120 -22.03 7.47 -7.67
N ASN A 121 -22.10 8.35 -6.66
CA ASN A 121 -22.03 7.99 -5.23
C ASN A 121 -23.12 8.68 -4.37
N TYR A 122 -23.23 8.24 -3.12
CA TYR A 122 -23.98 8.93 -2.07
C TYR A 122 -23.05 9.77 -1.17
N ASP A 123 -23.58 10.87 -0.60
CA ASP A 123 -22.84 11.98 0.03
C ASP A 123 -21.90 11.61 1.20
N GLY A 124 -20.74 12.29 1.27
CA GLY A 124 -19.84 12.34 2.43
C GLY A 124 -18.43 11.74 2.23
N TYR A 125 -17.44 12.31 2.92
CA TYR A 125 -16.13 11.64 3.15
C TYR A 125 -16.29 10.45 4.10
N VAL A 126 -17.20 10.57 5.07
CA VAL A 126 -17.79 9.45 5.80
C VAL A 126 -19.27 9.51 5.49
N GLY A 127 -19.79 8.52 4.76
CA GLY A 127 -21.13 8.55 4.19
C GLY A 127 -21.81 7.20 4.25
N TYR A 128 -23.13 7.17 4.38
CA TYR A 128 -23.90 5.93 4.29
C TYR A 128 -24.41 5.75 2.86
N ASP A 129 -24.06 4.61 2.26
CA ASP A 129 -24.63 4.17 0.98
C ASP A 129 -25.81 3.22 1.26
N PRO A 130 -27.07 3.61 0.95
CA PRO A 130 -28.24 2.77 1.17
C PRO A 130 -28.35 1.59 0.19
N THR A 131 -27.68 1.66 -0.97
CA THR A 131 -27.67 0.58 -1.98
C THR A 131 -26.73 -0.53 -1.56
N LEU A 132 -25.56 -0.16 -1.05
CA LEU A 132 -24.56 -1.10 -0.53
C LEU A 132 -24.83 -1.48 0.93
N ASN A 133 -25.70 -0.73 1.62
CA ASN A 133 -25.97 -0.83 3.05
C ASN A 133 -24.69 -0.79 3.91
N VAL A 134 -23.86 0.24 3.70
CA VAL A 134 -22.52 0.36 4.30
C VAL A 134 -22.20 1.81 4.61
N VAL A 135 -21.46 2.05 5.70
CA VAL A 135 -20.79 3.33 5.93
C VAL A 135 -19.45 3.29 5.20
N VAL A 136 -19.24 4.20 4.24
CA VAL A 136 -17.98 4.34 3.50
C VAL A 136 -17.15 5.45 4.14
N VAL A 137 -15.86 5.19 4.36
CA VAL A 137 -14.87 6.18 4.80
C VAL A 137 -13.85 6.35 3.68
N GLY A 138 -13.77 7.54 3.06
CA GLY A 138 -12.89 7.83 1.94
C GLY A 138 -11.70 8.71 2.33
N HIS A 139 -10.48 8.27 1.98
CA HIS A 139 -9.26 9.04 2.18
C HIS A 139 -8.67 9.56 0.87
N GLN A 140 -8.38 10.86 0.86
CA GLN A 140 -7.74 11.55 -0.25
C GLN A 140 -6.29 11.09 -0.45
N GLY A 141 -5.90 10.88 -1.72
CA GLY A 141 -4.53 10.67 -2.15
C GLY A 141 -3.74 11.98 -2.32
N THR A 142 -2.66 11.94 -3.08
CA THR A 142 -1.91 13.14 -3.47
C THR A 142 -1.42 12.94 -4.90
N ASP A 143 -1.11 14.04 -5.59
CA ASP A 143 -0.46 14.01 -6.90
C ASP A 143 0.79 13.10 -6.89
N VAL A 144 0.83 12.17 -7.86
CA VAL A 144 1.90 11.17 -8.01
C VAL A 144 3.29 11.77 -8.14
N SER A 145 3.40 12.92 -8.79
CA SER A 145 4.68 13.63 -8.97
C SER A 145 5.25 14.11 -7.64
N LYS A 146 4.40 14.26 -6.62
CA LYS A 146 4.77 14.68 -5.28
C LYS A 146 5.01 13.50 -4.34
N ILE A 147 4.35 12.36 -4.57
CA ILE A 147 4.46 11.20 -3.67
C ILE A 147 5.66 10.31 -3.99
N ILE A 148 5.99 10.09 -5.27
CA ILE A 148 7.11 9.21 -5.64
C ILE A 148 8.43 9.66 -4.98
N PRO A 149 8.82 10.94 -5.04
CA PRO A 149 10.02 11.41 -4.35
C PRO A 149 10.02 11.12 -2.85
N VAL A 150 8.86 11.27 -2.18
CA VAL A 150 8.72 11.02 -0.74
C VAL A 150 8.92 9.54 -0.40
N LEU A 151 8.46 8.63 -1.25
CA LEU A 151 8.54 7.18 -1.00
C LEU A 151 9.87 6.53 -1.41
N ILE A 152 10.72 7.26 -2.14
CA ILE A 152 12.06 6.80 -2.55
C ILE A 152 13.19 7.58 -1.87
N ASP A 153 12.88 8.67 -1.16
CA ASP A 153 13.90 9.39 -0.40
C ASP A 153 14.38 8.54 0.79
N LEU A 154 15.60 8.80 1.24
CA LEU A 154 16.23 8.09 2.37
C LEU A 154 15.58 8.41 3.72
N ASP A 155 14.59 9.31 3.75
CA ASP A 155 13.89 9.79 4.95
C ASP A 155 12.46 9.23 5.05
N ILE A 156 12.36 7.90 5.10
CA ILE A 156 11.11 7.15 5.32
C ILE A 156 11.16 6.37 6.64
N PRO A 157 11.21 7.08 7.78
CA PRO A 157 11.37 6.44 9.09
C PRO A 157 10.14 5.59 9.45
N LEU A 158 10.44 4.38 9.93
CA LEU A 158 9.49 3.50 10.58
C LEU A 158 9.34 3.91 12.05
N VAL A 159 8.11 4.17 12.48
CA VAL A 159 7.78 4.54 13.87
C VAL A 159 6.79 3.54 14.45
N GLN A 160 6.75 3.48 15.78
CA GLN A 160 5.72 2.75 16.49
C GLN A 160 4.37 3.43 16.31
N LEU A 161 3.31 2.62 16.28
CA LEU A 161 1.95 3.14 16.38
C LEU A 161 1.74 3.77 17.76
N ASP A 162 0.91 4.82 17.81
CA ASP A 162 0.51 5.45 19.05
C ASP A 162 -0.28 4.45 19.90
N ALA A 163 0.19 4.17 21.11
CA ALA A 163 -0.40 3.15 21.98
C ALA A 163 -1.79 3.52 22.51
N GLU A 164 -2.16 4.81 22.51
CA GLU A 164 -3.52 5.24 22.86
C GLU A 164 -4.49 5.00 21.70
N LEU A 165 -4.02 5.18 20.46
CA LEU A 165 -4.82 4.92 19.26
C LEU A 165 -4.87 3.44 18.90
N PHE A 166 -3.80 2.68 19.13
CA PHE A 166 -3.66 1.27 18.79
C PHE A 166 -3.37 0.42 20.04
N PRO A 167 -4.32 0.36 21.00
CA PRO A 167 -4.10 -0.37 22.24
C PRO A 167 -3.85 -1.86 21.98
N GLY A 168 -2.81 -2.40 22.61
CA GLY A 168 -2.47 -3.84 22.53
C GLY A 168 -1.66 -4.25 21.31
N VAL A 169 -1.30 -3.32 20.41
CA VAL A 169 -0.39 -3.61 19.30
C VAL A 169 1.06 -3.68 19.80
N ASP A 170 1.78 -4.72 19.38
CA ASP A 170 3.16 -4.94 19.80
C ASP A 170 4.09 -3.81 19.29
N PRO A 171 4.99 -3.24 20.12
CA PRO A 171 5.88 -2.14 19.71
C PRO A 171 6.88 -2.48 18.59
N SER A 172 7.03 -3.76 18.23
CA SER A 172 7.79 -4.18 17.05
C SER A 172 7.05 -3.90 15.74
N VAL A 173 5.73 -3.72 15.77
CA VAL A 173 4.91 -3.29 14.63
C VAL A 173 5.20 -1.83 14.35
N ARG A 174 5.83 -1.56 13.21
CA ARG A 174 6.19 -0.19 12.82
C ARG A 174 5.66 0.16 11.45
N VAL A 175 5.28 1.41 11.30
CA VAL A 175 4.67 1.97 10.10
C VAL A 175 5.39 3.26 9.70
N HIS A 176 5.22 3.67 8.45
CA HIS A 176 5.77 4.92 7.95
C HIS A 176 5.31 6.12 8.80
N GLN A 177 6.25 6.94 9.28
CA GLN A 177 5.97 8.09 10.16
C GLN A 177 4.92 9.05 9.59
N GLY A 178 5.01 9.36 8.30
CA GLY A 178 4.07 10.27 7.65
C GLY A 178 2.64 9.73 7.62
N PHE A 179 2.48 8.42 7.45
CA PHE A 179 1.17 7.78 7.42
C PHE A 179 0.58 7.71 8.83
N ALA A 180 1.36 7.24 9.81
CA ALA A 180 0.97 7.21 11.22
C ALA A 180 0.57 8.58 11.74
N GLY A 181 1.38 9.61 11.47
CA GLY A 181 1.09 10.96 11.90
C GLY A 181 -0.15 11.55 11.24
N THR A 182 -0.43 11.19 9.99
CA THR A 182 -1.64 11.66 9.31
C THR A 182 -2.88 10.97 9.85
N GLN A 183 -2.83 9.66 10.02
CA GLN A 183 -3.92 8.90 10.61
C GLN A 183 -4.21 9.37 12.03
N SER A 184 -3.19 9.53 12.88
CA SER A 184 -3.33 10.00 14.27
C SER A 184 -4.11 11.33 14.38
N ARG A 185 -3.89 12.26 13.44
CA ARG A 185 -4.60 13.55 13.43
C ARG A 185 -6.05 13.45 12.95
N SER A 186 -6.37 12.50 12.06
CA SER A 186 -7.73 12.31 11.55
C SER A 186 -8.56 11.32 12.37
N ALA A 187 -7.92 10.39 13.09
CA ALA A 187 -8.56 9.26 13.76
C ALA A 187 -9.74 9.63 14.66
N PRO A 188 -9.65 10.65 15.55
CA PRO A 188 -10.78 11.01 16.40
C PRO A 188 -11.99 11.52 15.60
N GLY A 189 -11.75 12.26 14.52
CA GLY A 189 -12.81 12.78 13.65
C GLY A 189 -13.45 11.68 12.81
N VAL A 190 -12.64 10.75 12.29
CA VAL A 190 -13.13 9.58 11.55
C VAL A 190 -13.96 8.69 12.47
N LEU A 191 -13.47 8.36 13.66
CA LEU A 191 -14.20 7.54 14.64
C LEU A 191 -15.56 8.17 14.96
N ALA A 192 -15.58 9.45 15.34
CA ALA A 192 -16.81 10.15 15.69
C ALA A 192 -17.83 10.15 14.53
N ALA A 193 -17.38 10.37 13.29
CA ALA A 193 -18.24 10.36 12.12
C ALA A 193 -18.79 8.94 11.81
N VAL A 194 -17.96 7.90 12.01
CA VAL A 194 -18.40 6.51 11.83
C VAL A 194 -19.40 6.11 12.92
N GLU A 195 -19.14 6.44 14.18
CA GLU A 195 -20.07 6.19 15.28
C GLU A 195 -21.41 6.91 15.07
N GLU A 196 -21.38 8.17 14.64
CA GLU A 196 -22.58 8.92 14.30
C GLU A 196 -23.35 8.25 13.16
N ALA A 197 -22.69 7.89 12.06
CA ALA A 197 -23.33 7.20 10.94
C ALA A 197 -23.94 5.85 11.37
N LEU A 198 -23.22 5.04 12.16
CA LEU A 198 -23.73 3.77 12.69
C LEU A 198 -24.90 3.96 13.68
N SER A 199 -24.99 5.12 14.34
CA SER A 199 -26.14 5.45 15.19
C SER A 199 -27.39 5.84 14.40
N LEU A 200 -27.20 6.42 13.21
CA LEU A 200 -28.27 6.94 12.35
C LEU A 200 -28.84 5.88 11.40
N TYR A 201 -28.01 4.93 10.96
CA TYR A 201 -28.36 3.96 9.92
C TYR A 201 -28.30 2.52 10.43
N PRO A 202 -29.25 1.65 10.03
CA PRO A 202 -29.33 0.26 10.50
C PRO A 202 -28.32 -0.65 9.76
N THR A 203 -27.03 -0.31 9.84
CA THR A 203 -25.93 -1.11 9.30
C THR A 203 -24.87 -1.37 10.37
N LYS A 204 -24.11 -2.44 10.14
CA LYS A 204 -22.91 -2.79 10.89
C LYS A 204 -21.70 -2.90 9.98
N ASN A 205 -21.82 -2.50 8.72
CA ASN A 205 -20.75 -2.60 7.76
C ASN A 205 -20.11 -1.24 7.57
N VAL A 206 -18.78 -1.21 7.71
CA VAL A 206 -17.94 -0.05 7.41
C VAL A 206 -16.93 -0.48 6.35
N THR A 207 -16.78 0.29 5.28
CA THR A 207 -15.73 0.08 4.29
C THR A 207 -14.86 1.32 4.19
N VAL A 208 -13.58 1.17 4.51
CA VAL A 208 -12.58 2.23 4.36
C VAL A 208 -11.95 2.08 2.98
N VAL A 209 -11.94 3.18 2.22
CA VAL A 209 -11.40 3.25 0.87
C VAL A 209 -10.39 4.36 0.76
N GLY A 210 -9.44 4.20 -0.16
CA GLY A 210 -8.48 5.24 -0.47
C GLY A 210 -7.69 4.91 -1.72
N HIS A 211 -7.07 5.93 -2.28
CA HIS A 211 -6.16 5.80 -3.41
C HIS A 211 -4.80 6.42 -3.06
N SER A 212 -3.70 5.83 -3.57
CA SER A 212 -2.35 6.37 -3.36
C SER A 212 -2.02 6.49 -1.86
N LEU A 213 -1.50 7.64 -1.42
CA LEU A 213 -1.33 7.99 0.00
C LEU A 213 -2.60 7.77 0.85
N GLY A 214 -3.77 8.04 0.28
CA GLY A 214 -5.06 7.85 0.95
C GLY A 214 -5.32 6.38 1.26
N ALA A 215 -4.87 5.46 0.41
CA ALA A 215 -4.98 4.03 0.66
C ALA A 215 -4.10 3.58 1.85
N ALA A 216 -2.93 4.18 2.04
CA ALA A 216 -2.10 3.90 3.20
C ALA A 216 -2.76 4.33 4.53
N ILE A 217 -3.37 5.51 4.54
CA ILE A 217 -4.12 6.02 5.70
C ILE A 217 -5.37 5.16 5.94
N ALA A 218 -6.10 4.82 4.87
CA ALA A 218 -7.27 3.95 4.95
C ALA A 218 -6.95 2.57 5.56
N LEU A 219 -5.77 2.00 5.30
CA LEU A 219 -5.35 0.74 5.91
C LEU A 219 -5.11 0.89 7.42
N LEU A 220 -4.48 1.99 7.83
CA LEU A 220 -4.31 2.30 9.26
C LEU A 220 -5.67 2.50 9.95
N ASP A 221 -6.60 3.20 9.31
CA ASP A 221 -7.96 3.40 9.85
C ASP A 221 -8.76 2.09 9.88
N ALA A 222 -8.58 1.20 8.91
CA ALA A 222 -9.20 -0.12 8.93
C ALA A 222 -8.74 -0.96 10.14
N VAL A 223 -7.47 -0.85 10.54
CA VAL A 223 -6.94 -1.51 11.75
C VAL A 223 -7.38 -0.80 13.03
N TYR A 224 -7.44 0.53 13.00
CA TYR A 224 -7.84 1.38 14.13
C TYR A 224 -9.31 1.18 14.51
N LEU A 225 -10.24 1.27 13.57
CA LEU A 225 -11.68 1.30 13.85
C LEU A 225 -12.19 0.09 14.67
N PRO A 226 -11.81 -1.16 14.39
CA PRO A 226 -12.20 -2.32 15.20
C PRO A 226 -11.75 -2.27 16.67
N LEU A 227 -10.72 -1.49 17.01
CA LEU A 227 -10.23 -1.33 18.38
C LEU A 227 -11.12 -0.39 19.21
N HIS A 228 -11.91 0.46 18.55
CA HIS A 228 -12.73 1.50 19.19
C HIS A 228 -14.23 1.34 18.94
N LEU A 229 -14.62 0.58 17.92
CA LEU A 229 -16.02 0.30 17.60
C LEU A 229 -16.52 -0.97 18.33
N PRO A 230 -17.86 -1.13 18.47
CA PRO A 230 -18.44 -2.39 18.93
C PRO A 230 -17.98 -3.59 18.09
N SER A 231 -17.76 -4.74 18.73
CA SER A 231 -17.23 -5.94 18.08
C SER A 231 -18.14 -6.57 17.01
N ASP A 232 -19.40 -6.13 16.92
CA ASP A 232 -20.34 -6.55 15.89
C ASP A 232 -20.27 -5.68 14.61
N VAL A 233 -19.42 -4.66 14.59
CA VAL A 233 -19.15 -3.84 13.40
C VAL A 233 -18.10 -4.51 12.52
N ASN A 234 -18.46 -4.78 11.28
CA ASN A 234 -17.60 -5.36 10.26
C ASN A 234 -16.87 -4.24 9.51
N VAL A 235 -15.55 -4.16 9.68
CA VAL A 235 -14.71 -3.21 8.95
C VAL A 235 -14.00 -3.92 7.79
N ARG A 236 -14.13 -3.36 6.60
CA ARG A 236 -13.46 -3.80 5.36
C ARG A 236 -12.54 -2.70 4.84
N TYR A 237 -11.44 -3.09 4.20
CA TYR A 237 -10.54 -2.18 3.50
C TYR A 237 -10.50 -2.48 2.00
N ILE A 238 -10.60 -1.43 1.18
CA ILE A 238 -10.35 -1.48 -0.27
C ILE A 238 -9.44 -0.31 -0.65
N GLY A 239 -8.16 -0.59 -0.87
CA GLY A 239 -7.18 0.42 -1.27
C GLY A 239 -6.77 0.28 -2.73
N TYR A 240 -6.68 1.39 -3.43
CA TYR A 240 -6.21 1.47 -4.81
C TYR A 240 -4.80 2.06 -4.84
N ALA A 241 -3.88 1.42 -5.56
CA ALA A 241 -2.51 1.89 -5.68
C ALA A 241 -1.83 2.19 -4.33
N SER A 242 -2.05 1.35 -3.32
CA SER A 242 -1.57 1.59 -1.97
C SER A 242 -0.06 1.36 -1.88
N PRO A 243 0.74 2.32 -1.38
CA PRO A 243 2.15 2.07 -1.08
C PRO A 243 2.28 1.11 0.12
N ARG A 244 3.47 0.53 0.31
CA ARG A 244 3.77 -0.25 1.50
C ARG A 244 3.68 0.64 2.73
N VAL A 245 2.93 0.20 3.73
CA VAL A 245 2.56 1.04 4.89
C VAL A 245 3.54 0.90 6.06
N GLY A 246 4.15 -0.27 6.24
CA GLY A 246 5.01 -0.55 7.37
C GLY A 246 5.97 -1.69 7.11
N ASP A 247 6.62 -2.14 8.18
CA ASP A 247 7.60 -3.22 8.11
C ASP A 247 6.96 -4.62 8.08
N GLN A 248 7.81 -5.65 8.10
CA GLN A 248 7.34 -7.04 8.09
C GLN A 248 6.46 -7.37 9.31
N ALA A 249 6.71 -6.77 10.47
CA ALA A 249 5.89 -6.98 11.66
C ALA A 249 4.50 -6.36 11.48
N TRP A 250 4.42 -5.18 10.87
CA TRP A 250 3.14 -4.60 10.45
C TRP A 250 2.38 -5.49 9.47
N ALA A 251 3.01 -5.96 8.39
CA ALA A 251 2.37 -6.80 7.40
C ALA A 251 1.81 -8.10 8.02
N ASN A 252 2.61 -8.78 8.85
CA ASN A 252 2.19 -9.97 9.57
C ASN A 252 1.07 -9.70 10.58
N TYR A 253 1.12 -8.56 11.28
CA TYR A 253 0.08 -8.16 12.22
C TYR A 253 -1.25 -7.98 11.50
N VAL A 254 -1.26 -7.24 10.39
CA VAL A 254 -2.47 -7.03 9.56
C VAL A 254 -3.05 -8.35 9.06
N ASP A 255 -2.23 -9.25 8.53
CA ASP A 255 -2.67 -10.59 8.09
C ASP A 255 -3.27 -11.41 9.24
N SER A 256 -2.74 -11.26 10.47
CA SER A 256 -3.24 -11.97 11.66
C SER A 256 -4.61 -11.50 12.15
N LEU A 257 -5.08 -10.33 11.71
CA LEU A 257 -6.40 -9.81 12.07
C LEU A 257 -7.53 -10.50 11.30
N HIS A 258 -7.22 -11.28 10.25
CA HIS A 258 -8.20 -11.97 9.40
C HIS A 258 -9.28 -11.03 8.83
N MET A 259 -8.90 -9.78 8.58
CA MET A 259 -9.79 -8.75 8.03
C MET A 259 -9.99 -8.92 6.52
N ASN A 260 -11.10 -8.37 6.01
CA ASN A 260 -11.30 -8.28 4.57
C ASN A 260 -10.49 -7.10 3.99
N ILE A 261 -9.33 -7.43 3.42
CA ILE A 261 -8.37 -6.48 2.84
C ILE A 261 -8.26 -6.75 1.35
N THR A 262 -8.51 -5.72 0.54
CA THR A 262 -8.26 -5.76 -0.90
C THR A 262 -7.34 -4.60 -1.28
N ARG A 263 -6.19 -4.91 -1.88
CA ARG A 263 -5.26 -3.93 -2.48
C ARG A 263 -5.32 -4.07 -4.00
N ILE A 264 -5.89 -3.11 -4.70
CA ILE A 264 -6.07 -3.14 -6.16
C ILE A 264 -4.96 -2.31 -6.82
N ASN A 265 -4.10 -2.98 -7.58
CA ASN A 265 -2.93 -2.39 -8.22
C ASN A 265 -3.05 -2.45 -9.73
N ASN A 266 -2.76 -1.35 -10.43
CA ASN A 266 -2.93 -1.27 -11.88
C ASN A 266 -1.59 -1.33 -12.61
N LYS A 267 -1.38 -2.38 -13.40
CA LYS A 267 -0.26 -2.55 -14.33
C LYS A 267 1.08 -2.12 -13.72
N GLU A 268 1.89 -1.35 -14.44
CA GLU A 268 3.21 -0.88 -14.01
C GLU A 268 3.18 0.38 -13.14
N ASP A 269 2.12 0.59 -12.36
CA ASP A 269 2.07 1.66 -11.36
C ASP A 269 3.22 1.50 -10.33
N PRO A 270 4.10 2.51 -10.18
CA PRO A 270 5.20 2.45 -9.24
C PRO A 270 4.80 2.49 -7.76
N VAL A 271 3.65 3.07 -7.41
CA VAL A 271 3.33 3.36 -6.01
C VAL A 271 3.19 2.10 -5.16
N PRO A 272 2.52 1.03 -5.62
CA PRO A 272 2.44 -0.24 -4.88
C PRO A 272 3.77 -0.91 -4.56
N VAL A 273 4.82 -0.66 -5.33
CA VAL A 273 6.14 -1.25 -5.08
C VAL A 273 7.06 -0.31 -4.29
N LEU A 274 6.50 0.72 -3.67
CA LEU A 274 7.22 1.70 -2.86
C LEU A 274 6.65 1.78 -1.43
N PRO A 275 7.49 2.05 -0.42
CA PRO A 275 8.95 2.06 -0.49
C PRO A 275 9.58 0.69 -0.77
N PRO A 276 10.82 0.62 -1.33
CA PRO A 276 11.47 -0.66 -1.68
C PRO A 276 11.75 -1.58 -0.48
N ILE A 277 11.58 -2.89 -0.68
CA ILE A 277 11.76 -3.91 0.35
C ILE A 277 13.23 -4.00 0.78
N GLU A 278 14.14 -4.10 -0.18
CA GLU A 278 15.54 -4.48 0.03
C GLU A 278 16.33 -3.40 0.77
N ILE A 279 15.92 -2.14 0.63
CA ILE A 279 16.64 -0.99 1.17
C ILE A 279 16.03 -0.54 2.50
N PHE A 280 14.70 -0.61 2.64
CA PHE A 280 13.99 0.01 3.74
C PHE A 280 13.15 -0.96 4.59
N GLY A 281 13.04 -2.23 4.19
CA GLY A 281 12.35 -3.25 4.97
C GLY A 281 10.84 -3.05 5.08
N TYR A 282 10.24 -2.34 4.12
CA TYR A 282 8.80 -2.17 4.03
C TYR A 282 8.18 -3.38 3.35
N HIS A 283 7.01 -3.80 3.84
CA HIS A 283 6.26 -4.94 3.32
C HIS A 283 4.77 -4.62 3.19
N HIS A 284 4.14 -5.26 2.21
CA HIS A 284 2.70 -5.27 2.08
C HIS A 284 2.09 -6.38 2.91
N ALA A 285 0.92 -6.11 3.49
CA ALA A 285 0.00 -7.17 3.90
C ALA A 285 -0.56 -7.92 2.67
N SER A 286 -1.11 -9.10 2.89
CA SER A 286 -1.76 -9.90 1.86
C SER A 286 -3.02 -9.22 1.28
N GLY A 287 -3.61 -9.81 0.25
CA GLY A 287 -4.86 -9.32 -0.36
C GLY A 287 -4.68 -8.50 -1.63
N GLU A 288 -3.59 -8.74 -2.38
CA GLU A 288 -3.40 -8.09 -3.68
C GLU A 288 -4.36 -8.64 -4.74
N VAL A 289 -4.97 -7.70 -5.46
CA VAL A 289 -5.64 -7.90 -6.74
C VAL A 289 -4.88 -7.05 -7.76
N HIS A 290 -4.24 -7.70 -8.72
CA HIS A 290 -3.44 -7.01 -9.73
C HIS A 290 -4.17 -6.97 -11.06
N ILE A 291 -4.26 -5.79 -11.67
CA ILE A 291 -4.79 -5.58 -13.02
C ILE A 291 -3.62 -5.62 -13.98
N ARG A 292 -3.60 -6.62 -14.84
CA ARG A 292 -2.56 -6.81 -15.86
C ARG A 292 -2.96 -6.13 -17.18
N ASP A 293 -2.08 -6.25 -18.17
CA ASP A 293 -2.41 -5.96 -19.56
C ASP A 293 -3.74 -6.57 -20.00
N TYR A 294 -4.41 -5.88 -20.93
CA TYR A 294 -5.74 -6.24 -21.44
C TYR A 294 -6.82 -6.35 -20.34
N ASP A 295 -6.66 -5.59 -19.25
CA ASP A 295 -7.59 -5.49 -18.12
C ASP A 295 -7.91 -6.84 -17.46
N VAL A 296 -6.90 -7.71 -17.35
CA VAL A 296 -7.03 -9.01 -16.68
C VAL A 296 -6.75 -8.85 -15.18
N TRP A 297 -7.79 -9.02 -14.35
CA TRP A 297 -7.69 -8.95 -12.90
C TRP A 297 -7.31 -10.32 -12.32
N VAL A 298 -6.25 -10.37 -11.53
CA VAL A 298 -5.79 -11.60 -10.87
C VAL A 298 -5.61 -11.42 -9.37
N SER A 299 -5.93 -12.46 -8.60
CA SER A 299 -5.63 -12.52 -7.17
C SER A 299 -4.20 -12.99 -6.97
N CYS A 300 -3.43 -12.20 -6.24
CA CYS A 300 -2.02 -12.44 -5.94
C CYS A 300 -1.88 -12.89 -4.48
N PRO A 301 -1.56 -14.18 -4.24
CA PRO A 301 -1.53 -14.71 -2.89
C PRO A 301 -0.29 -14.26 -2.11
N GLY A 302 -0.49 -14.06 -0.81
CA GLY A 302 0.54 -13.69 0.14
C GLY A 302 0.96 -12.22 0.09
N GLN A 303 2.04 -11.94 0.81
CA GLN A 303 2.68 -10.63 0.90
C GLN A 303 3.72 -10.49 -0.22
N ASP A 304 3.74 -9.34 -0.90
CA ASP A 304 4.77 -8.97 -1.89
C ASP A 304 5.09 -10.10 -2.91
N ASN A 305 4.08 -10.64 -3.58
CA ASN A 305 4.24 -11.80 -4.45
C ASN A 305 5.21 -11.50 -5.63
N PRO A 306 6.33 -12.24 -5.77
CA PRO A 306 7.40 -11.92 -6.71
C PRO A 306 7.10 -12.38 -8.16
N SER A 307 5.92 -12.94 -8.43
CA SER A 307 5.52 -13.28 -9.80
C SER A 307 5.39 -12.02 -10.65
N ASP A 308 5.82 -12.11 -11.91
CA ASP A 308 5.59 -11.12 -12.96
C ASP A 308 4.10 -10.88 -13.30
N GLN A 309 3.19 -11.64 -12.68
CA GLN A 309 1.74 -11.44 -12.76
C GLN A 309 1.19 -10.57 -11.61
N CYS A 310 2.03 -10.21 -10.64
CA CYS A 310 1.70 -9.40 -9.47
C CYS A 310 2.60 -8.16 -9.43
N SER A 311 2.18 -7.11 -8.74
CA SER A 311 2.88 -5.81 -8.80
C SER A 311 4.36 -5.91 -8.37
N THR A 312 4.68 -6.66 -7.32
CA THR A 312 6.07 -6.77 -6.83
C THR A 312 7.02 -7.40 -7.85
N GLY A 313 6.56 -8.38 -8.65
CA GLY A 313 7.37 -8.96 -9.72
C GLY A 313 7.26 -8.24 -11.07
N ALA A 314 6.13 -7.59 -11.35
CA ALA A 314 5.85 -6.93 -12.62
C ALA A 314 6.47 -5.54 -12.74
N VAL A 315 6.50 -4.76 -11.65
CA VAL A 315 6.91 -3.35 -11.70
C VAL A 315 8.40 -3.18 -11.46
N ASN A 316 9.09 -2.62 -12.45
CA ASN A 316 10.50 -2.27 -12.34
C ASN A 316 10.65 -0.77 -11.99
N ILE A 317 11.29 -0.48 -10.85
CA ILE A 317 11.43 0.90 -10.36
C ILE A 317 12.30 1.82 -11.24
N THR A 318 12.98 1.27 -12.25
CA THR A 318 13.75 2.05 -13.23
C THR A 318 13.02 2.28 -14.55
N THR A 319 11.91 1.57 -14.81
CA THR A 319 11.15 1.61 -16.06
C THR A 319 9.63 1.61 -15.84
N PHE A 320 9.17 2.10 -14.69
CA PHE A 320 7.75 2.15 -14.34
C PHE A 320 6.96 3.18 -15.17
N ASP A 321 5.63 3.06 -15.16
CA ASP A 321 4.73 4.02 -15.78
C ASP A 321 3.78 4.65 -14.76
N ALA A 322 4.11 5.87 -14.31
CA ALA A 322 3.28 6.63 -13.37
C ALA A 322 1.90 7.01 -13.95
N ALA A 323 1.69 6.93 -15.27
CA ALA A 323 0.38 7.16 -15.87
C ALA A 323 -0.62 6.03 -15.58
N GLN A 324 -0.17 4.87 -15.10
CA GLN A 324 -1.05 3.78 -14.66
C GLN A 324 -1.62 3.99 -13.26
N HIS A 325 -1.06 4.92 -12.49
CA HIS A 325 -1.46 5.14 -11.10
C HIS A 325 -2.93 5.55 -10.88
N PRO A 326 -3.56 6.41 -11.70
CA PRO A 326 -4.98 6.72 -11.52
C PRO A 326 -5.92 5.63 -12.09
N GLY A 327 -5.39 4.54 -12.65
CA GLY A 327 -6.17 3.45 -13.24
C GLY A 327 -6.02 3.36 -14.77
N PRO A 328 -7.02 2.80 -15.48
CA PRO A 328 -8.40 2.59 -15.04
C PRO A 328 -8.56 1.39 -14.11
N TYR A 329 -9.52 1.50 -13.18
CA TYR A 329 -10.01 0.42 -12.33
C TYR A 329 -11.46 0.14 -12.73
N ASP A 330 -11.69 -0.93 -13.50
CA ASP A 330 -13.00 -1.26 -14.09
C ASP A 330 -13.58 -0.09 -14.91
N GLY A 331 -12.73 0.54 -15.71
CA GLY A 331 -13.08 1.69 -16.55
C GLY A 331 -13.19 3.03 -15.81
N VAL A 332 -12.97 3.07 -14.49
CA VAL A 332 -12.95 4.32 -13.72
C VAL A 332 -11.52 4.80 -13.53
N THR A 333 -11.24 6.03 -13.93
CA THR A 333 -9.98 6.73 -13.60
C THR A 333 -10.19 7.52 -12.32
N ILE A 334 -9.44 7.19 -11.26
CA ILE A 334 -9.50 7.90 -9.98
C ILE A 334 -8.80 9.24 -10.15
N GLN A 335 -9.58 10.30 -10.28
CA GLN A 335 -9.09 11.66 -10.45
C GLN A 335 -10.17 12.70 -10.13
N CYS A 336 -9.68 13.87 -9.77
CA CYS A 336 -10.42 15.11 -9.58
C CYS A 336 -9.40 16.27 -9.60
#